data_AF-A0A2E4G3F0-F1
#
_entry.id   AF-A0A2E4G3F0-F1
#
_cell.length_a   1.000
_cell.length_b   1.000
_cell.length_c   1.000
_cell.angle_alpha   90.00
_cell.angle_beta   90.00
_cell.angle_gamma   90.00
#
_symmetry.space_group_name_H-M   'P 1'
#
loop_
_entity.id
_entity.type
_entity.pdbx_description
1 polymer ?
#
loop_
_entity_poly.entity_id
_entity_poly.type
_entity_poly.pdbx_seq_one_letter_code
_entity_poly.pdbx_strand_id
1 'polypeptide(L)'
;LGMFIACAFLIAYITDHLSLGKGIEFVGAMGKMEIIDWKFDPSSRYNIWSGIIGGLFLQLSYFGTDQSQVQRYLGGKSMKESRLGLMFNGLLKIPMQFFILFVGVLVFLFYQFVLPPLHFNRENVQKVEQSSLYPDYQRLEQEQKRLWQEKQTLFEHYKDTPIDDGVKTVLAEIHESEKALMEESKSIIKKVDPNAETQDDDYIFITFVINYLPIGIVGLLLAVIFSAAMSSTSAELNALASTTTVDIYKRNINGKGSELHYLQRSKLFTLLFGLFAIAFAAAASLFDNLIEAVNILGSLFYGTILGIFLVAFFFKKIQAKAVFPAALIAQACIIVLYSLNRLDIIDLGYLWYNLIAPMLVIGVALLLQQLRPNTQIKSEEINA
;
A
#
# COMPACT_ATOMS: atom_id res chain seq x y z
N LEU A 1 -17.11 -10.40 -2.30
CA LEU A 1 -17.77 -11.71 -2.04
C LEU A 1 -16.78 -12.74 -1.51
N GLY A 2 -15.71 -13.09 -2.25
CA GLY A 2 -14.73 -14.10 -1.80
C GLY A 2 -14.15 -13.83 -0.41
N MET A 3 -13.71 -12.60 -0.13
CA MET A 3 -13.22 -12.24 1.22
C MET A 3 -14.28 -12.36 2.32
N PHE A 4 -15.55 -12.14 2.02
CA PHE A 4 -16.63 -12.33 3.01
C PHE A 4 -16.83 -13.81 3.32
N ILE A 5 -16.70 -14.69 2.33
CA ILE A 5 -16.75 -16.14 2.53
C ILE A 5 -15.56 -16.60 3.36
N ALA A 6 -14.35 -16.14 3.04
CA ALA A 6 -13.15 -16.43 3.82
C ALA A 6 -13.30 -15.95 5.27
N CYS A 7 -13.81 -14.74 5.48
CA CYS A 7 -14.09 -14.19 6.80
C CYS A 7 -15.11 -15.05 7.58
N ALA A 8 -16.23 -15.42 6.94
CA ALA A 8 -17.24 -16.27 7.56
C ALA A 8 -16.68 -17.65 7.94
N PHE A 9 -15.85 -18.26 7.09
CA PHE A 9 -15.16 -19.51 7.39
C PHE A 9 -14.22 -19.36 8.60
N LEU A 10 -13.38 -18.31 8.62
CA LEU A 10 -12.46 -18.05 9.73
C LEU A 10 -13.22 -17.87 11.05
N ILE A 11 -14.31 -17.09 11.04
CA ILE A 11 -15.13 -16.90 12.24
C ILE A 11 -15.70 -18.25 12.70
N ALA A 12 -16.33 -19.01 11.80
CA ALA A 12 -16.90 -20.32 12.13
C ALA A 12 -15.85 -21.26 12.75
N TYR A 13 -14.69 -21.40 12.09
CA TYR A 13 -13.59 -22.24 12.55
C TYR A 13 -13.08 -21.81 13.93
N ILE A 14 -12.83 -20.51 14.12
CA ILE A 14 -12.35 -19.99 15.41
C ILE A 14 -13.40 -20.24 16.50
N THR A 15 -14.69 -20.00 16.22
CA THR A 15 -15.77 -20.16 17.21
C THR A 15 -16.00 -21.59 17.67
N ASP A 16 -15.61 -22.59 16.87
CA ASP A 16 -15.63 -24.00 17.29
C ASP A 16 -14.59 -24.28 18.38
N HIS A 17 -13.50 -23.51 18.43
CA HIS A 17 -12.44 -23.66 19.43
C HIS A 17 -12.56 -22.69 20.60
N LEU A 18 -12.83 -21.41 20.32
CA LEU A 18 -12.80 -20.32 21.29
C LEU A 18 -13.78 -19.21 20.90
N SER A 19 -14.42 -18.57 21.88
CA SER A 19 -15.24 -17.38 21.61
C SER A 19 -14.38 -16.27 20.97
N LEU A 20 -14.95 -15.54 20.01
CA LEU A 20 -14.21 -14.50 19.29
C LEU A 20 -13.65 -13.43 20.24
N GLY A 21 -14.41 -13.06 21.27
CA GLY A 21 -13.98 -12.11 22.29
C GLY A 21 -12.73 -12.58 23.04
N LYS A 22 -12.66 -13.87 23.39
CA LYS A 22 -11.48 -14.45 24.03
C LYS A 22 -10.29 -14.55 23.08
N GLY A 23 -10.50 -14.91 21.82
CA GLY A 23 -9.42 -14.88 20.82
C GLY A 23 -8.78 -13.49 20.73
N ILE A 24 -9.61 -12.45 20.65
CA ILE A 24 -9.16 -11.05 20.64
C ILE A 24 -8.38 -10.69 21.92
N GLU A 25 -8.81 -11.17 23.09
CA GLU A 25 -8.09 -10.98 24.36
C GLU A 25 -6.69 -11.61 24.32
N PHE A 26 -6.55 -12.84 23.79
CA PHE A 26 -5.26 -13.50 23.61
C PHE A 26 -4.34 -12.77 22.62
N VAL A 27 -4.88 -12.27 21.51
CA VAL A 27 -4.12 -11.44 20.56
C VAL A 27 -3.61 -10.17 21.23
N GLY A 28 -4.44 -9.55 22.08
CA GLY A 28 -4.04 -8.41 22.90
C GLY A 28 -2.92 -8.76 23.87
N ALA A 29 -2.98 -9.92 24.52
CA ALA A 29 -1.95 -10.41 25.43
C ALA A 29 -0.57 -10.59 24.76
N MET A 30 -0.54 -10.91 23.46
CA MET A 30 0.70 -11.01 22.67
C MET A 30 1.22 -9.65 22.16
N GLY A 31 0.66 -8.53 22.63
CA GLY A 31 1.10 -7.19 22.24
C GLY A 31 0.70 -6.75 20.82
N LYS A 32 -0.16 -7.51 20.12
CA LYS A 32 -0.57 -7.22 18.74
C LYS A 32 -1.66 -6.14 18.62
N MET A 33 -2.18 -5.62 19.74
CA MET A 33 -3.28 -4.65 19.77
C MET A 33 -2.84 -3.18 19.89
N GLU A 34 -1.56 -2.89 20.15
CA GLU A 34 -1.01 -1.53 20.13
C GLU A 34 -0.69 -1.08 18.69
N ILE A 35 -1.73 -1.02 17.86
CA ILE A 35 -1.61 -0.75 16.41
C ILE A 35 -1.44 0.76 16.14
N ILE A 36 -1.83 1.61 17.09
CA ILE A 36 -1.86 3.06 16.89
C ILE A 36 -0.86 3.74 17.83
N ASP A 37 0.21 4.28 17.25
CA ASP A 37 1.11 5.19 17.94
C ASP A 37 0.52 6.61 17.95
N TRP A 38 0.18 7.09 19.15
CA TRP A 38 -0.40 8.41 19.40
C TRP A 38 0.66 9.51 19.59
N LYS A 39 1.95 9.14 19.72
CA LYS A 39 3.02 10.12 19.93
C LYS A 39 3.20 10.94 18.66
N PHE A 40 3.32 12.26 18.84
CA PHE A 40 3.69 13.14 17.74
C PHE A 40 5.19 13.01 17.51
N ASP A 41 5.55 12.19 16.53
CA ASP A 41 6.93 11.99 16.11
C ASP A 41 7.04 12.07 14.58
N PRO A 42 7.56 13.17 14.02
CA PRO A 42 7.74 13.31 12.59
C PRO A 42 8.65 12.25 11.96
N SER A 43 9.55 11.64 12.75
CA SER A 43 10.43 10.55 12.32
C SER A 43 9.68 9.23 12.12
N SER A 44 8.71 8.95 12.99
CA SER A 44 7.92 7.72 12.94
C SER A 44 7.10 7.63 11.64
N ARG A 45 7.30 6.55 10.89
CA ARG A 45 6.63 6.32 9.59
C ARG A 45 5.11 6.10 9.73
N TYR A 46 4.66 5.56 10.86
CA TYR A 46 3.30 5.00 11.02
C TYR A 46 2.57 5.48 12.28
N ASN A 47 2.88 6.67 12.80
CA ASN A 47 2.05 7.28 13.85
C ASN A 47 0.76 7.88 13.29
N ILE A 48 -0.21 8.10 14.17
CA ILE A 48 -1.54 8.60 13.82
C ILE A 48 -1.50 9.98 13.13
N TRP A 49 -0.56 10.85 13.52
CA TRP A 49 -0.46 12.22 13.00
C TRP A 49 0.08 12.25 11.58
N SER A 50 1.14 11.49 11.30
CA SER A 50 1.67 11.28 9.96
C SER A 50 0.63 10.63 9.05
N GLY A 51 -0.13 9.66 9.58
CA GLY A 51 -1.24 9.02 8.87
C GLY A 51 -2.37 9.99 8.51
N ILE A 52 -2.84 10.79 9.48
CA ILE A 52 -3.94 11.75 9.25
C ILE A 52 -3.49 12.89 8.35
N ILE A 53 -2.38 13.55 8.67
CA ILE A 53 -1.95 14.76 7.96
C ILE A 53 -1.32 14.40 6.62
N GLY A 54 -0.29 13.55 6.63
CA GLY A 54 0.38 13.13 5.40
C GLY A 54 -0.54 12.32 4.50
N GLY A 55 -1.35 11.42 5.07
CA GLY A 55 -2.37 10.68 4.35
C GLY A 55 -3.45 11.59 3.74
N LEU A 56 -3.92 12.62 4.44
CA LEU A 56 -4.86 13.60 3.88
C LEU A 56 -4.31 14.24 2.61
N PHE A 57 -3.08 14.76 2.64
CA PHE A 57 -2.47 15.42 1.48
C PHE A 57 -2.17 14.43 0.35
N LEU A 58 -1.74 13.22 0.67
CA LEU A 58 -1.58 12.14 -0.31
C LEU A 58 -2.91 11.84 -1.01
N GLN A 59 -4.00 11.66 -0.25
CA GLN A 59 -5.32 11.35 -0.82
C GLN A 59 -5.93 12.55 -1.58
N LEU A 60 -5.71 13.78 -1.13
CA LEU A 60 -6.11 14.98 -1.87
C LEU A 60 -5.41 15.05 -3.24
N SER A 61 -4.13 14.71 -3.28
CA SER A 61 -3.39 14.61 -4.53
C SER A 61 -3.94 13.48 -5.40
N TYR A 62 -4.04 12.27 -4.84
CA TYR A 62 -4.49 11.09 -5.58
C TYR A 62 -5.89 11.26 -6.18
N PHE A 63 -6.87 11.74 -5.41
CA PHE A 63 -8.23 11.91 -5.93
C PHE A 63 -8.45 13.21 -6.69
N GLY A 64 -7.63 14.24 -6.44
CA GLY A 64 -7.81 15.57 -7.01
C GLY A 64 -7.00 15.83 -8.27
N THR A 65 -5.83 15.19 -8.42
CA THR A 65 -4.87 15.51 -9.49
C THR A 65 -4.45 14.29 -10.31
N ASP A 66 -4.71 13.06 -9.84
CA ASP A 66 -4.36 11.85 -10.60
C ASP A 66 -5.37 11.59 -11.73
N GLN A 67 -4.85 11.42 -12.94
CA GLN A 67 -5.65 11.15 -14.11
C GLN A 67 -6.45 9.85 -13.99
N SER A 68 -5.91 8.80 -13.37
CA SER A 68 -6.60 7.51 -13.23
C SER A 68 -7.87 7.62 -12.37
N GLN A 69 -7.92 8.62 -11.48
CA GLN A 69 -9.11 8.96 -10.70
C GLN A 69 -9.99 9.99 -11.41
N VAL A 70 -9.41 11.10 -11.90
CA VAL A 70 -10.16 12.20 -12.54
C VAL A 70 -11.01 11.68 -13.71
N GLN A 71 -10.48 10.76 -14.52
CA GLN A 71 -11.21 10.15 -15.63
C GLN A 71 -12.50 9.45 -15.18
N ARG A 72 -12.53 8.84 -14.00
CA ARG A 72 -13.71 8.12 -13.48
C ARG A 72 -14.86 9.08 -13.20
N TYR A 73 -14.57 10.30 -12.77
CA TYR A 73 -15.60 11.30 -12.47
C TYR A 73 -16.08 12.02 -13.73
N LEU A 74 -15.23 12.16 -14.75
CA LEU A 74 -15.61 12.75 -16.04
C LEU A 74 -16.51 11.82 -16.87
N GLY A 75 -16.49 10.51 -16.61
CA GLY A 75 -17.36 9.53 -17.28
C GLY A 75 -18.79 9.46 -16.76
N GLY A 76 -19.14 10.19 -15.69
CA GLY A 76 -20.51 10.23 -15.15
C GLY A 76 -21.50 10.92 -16.08
N LYS A 77 -22.76 10.48 -16.12
CA LYS A 77 -23.76 11.08 -17.05
C LYS A 77 -24.20 12.48 -16.61
N SER A 78 -24.01 12.81 -15.34
CA SER A 78 -24.28 14.14 -14.79
C SER A 78 -23.32 14.48 -13.66
N MET A 79 -23.17 15.79 -13.39
CA MET A 79 -22.35 16.28 -12.27
C MET A 79 -22.81 15.73 -10.91
N LYS A 80 -24.12 15.46 -10.74
CA LYS A 80 -24.68 14.84 -9.54
C LYS A 80 -24.22 13.38 -9.39
N GLU A 81 -24.25 12.61 -10.47
CA GLU A 81 -23.79 11.22 -10.47
C GLU A 81 -22.28 11.12 -10.21
N SER A 82 -21.47 11.99 -10.82
CA SER A 82 -20.02 12.04 -10.59
C SER A 82 -19.68 12.33 -9.11
N ARG A 83 -20.38 13.30 -8.49
CA ARG A 83 -20.21 13.61 -7.06
C ARG A 83 -20.63 12.44 -6.18
N LEU A 84 -21.77 11.82 -6.49
CA LEU A 84 -22.27 10.67 -5.74
C LEU A 84 -21.31 9.48 -5.84
N GLY A 85 -20.76 9.21 -7.04
CA GLY A 85 -19.75 8.18 -7.26
C GLY A 85 -18.48 8.40 -6.44
N LEU A 86 -17.98 9.64 -6.38
CA LEU A 86 -16.84 10.00 -5.53
C LEU A 86 -17.16 9.79 -4.03
N MET A 87 -18.35 10.20 -3.57
CA MET A 87 -18.78 10.00 -2.18
C MET A 87 -18.88 8.51 -1.82
N PHE A 88 -19.46 7.69 -2.69
CA PHE A 88 -19.54 6.24 -2.46
C PHE A 88 -18.16 5.58 -2.44
N ASN A 89 -17.22 6.05 -3.28
CA ASN A 89 -15.85 5.55 -3.24
C ASN A 89 -15.22 5.77 -1.86
N GLY A 90 -15.28 7.00 -1.33
CA GLY A 90 -14.77 7.31 0.01
C GLY A 90 -15.50 6.52 1.12
N LEU A 91 -16.84 6.50 1.07
CA LEU A 91 -17.67 5.82 2.07
C LEU A 91 -17.42 4.32 2.13
N LEU A 92 -17.25 3.64 0.99
CA LEU A 92 -17.04 2.19 0.95
C LEU A 92 -15.59 1.79 1.25
N LYS A 93 -14.62 2.66 0.95
CA LYS A 93 -13.19 2.36 1.16
C LYS A 93 -12.83 2.25 2.63
N ILE A 94 -13.42 3.10 3.49
CA ILE A 94 -13.12 3.11 4.92
C ILE A 94 -13.52 1.79 5.60
N PRO A 95 -14.79 1.31 5.55
CA PRO A 95 -15.18 0.02 6.12
C PRO A 95 -14.44 -1.16 5.47
N MET A 96 -14.15 -1.09 4.17
CA MET A 96 -13.40 -2.12 3.47
C MET A 96 -11.98 -2.27 4.02
N GLN A 97 -11.30 -1.17 4.33
CA GLN A 97 -9.96 -1.21 4.93
C GLN A 97 -9.98 -1.86 6.31
N PHE A 98 -10.92 -1.48 7.17
CA PHE A 98 -11.10 -2.13 8.47
C PHE A 98 -11.43 -3.62 8.33
N PHE A 99 -12.25 -3.97 7.34
CA PHE A 99 -12.60 -5.36 7.06
C PHE A 99 -11.38 -6.18 6.61
N ILE A 100 -10.51 -5.64 5.76
CA ILE A 100 -9.26 -6.31 5.34
C ILE A 100 -8.34 -6.55 6.54
N LEU A 101 -8.13 -5.52 7.38
CA LEU A 101 -7.31 -5.64 8.59
C LEU A 101 -7.91 -6.66 9.57
N PHE A 102 -9.23 -6.63 9.74
CA PHE A 102 -9.94 -7.59 10.58
C PHE A 102 -9.77 -9.03 10.08
N VAL A 103 -9.87 -9.27 8.76
CA VAL A 103 -9.57 -10.60 8.18
C VAL A 103 -8.12 -11.00 8.46
N GLY A 104 -7.15 -10.07 8.41
CA GLY A 104 -5.76 -10.34 8.80
C GLY A 104 -5.63 -10.81 10.25
N VAL A 105 -6.32 -10.16 11.19
CA VAL A 105 -6.38 -10.58 12.60
C VAL A 105 -7.02 -11.96 12.74
N LEU A 106 -8.08 -12.24 11.99
CA LEU A 106 -8.73 -13.57 11.99
C LEU A 106 -7.80 -14.66 11.44
N VAL A 107 -6.99 -14.37 10.41
CA VAL A 107 -6.02 -15.33 9.89
C VAL A 107 -4.88 -15.57 10.90
N PHE A 108 -4.42 -14.51 11.57
CA PHE A 108 -3.45 -14.67 12.67
C PHE A 108 -4.02 -15.56 13.79
N LEU A 109 -5.28 -15.33 14.18
CA LEU A 109 -5.99 -16.16 15.15
C LEU A 109 -6.16 -17.60 14.69
N PHE A 110 -6.50 -17.82 13.43
CA PHE A 110 -6.63 -19.14 12.84
C PHE A 110 -5.33 -19.95 12.98
N TYR A 111 -4.18 -19.35 12.67
CA TYR A 111 -2.87 -20.00 12.84
C TYR A 111 -2.43 -20.13 14.31
N GLN A 112 -3.19 -19.60 15.26
CA GLN A 112 -3.00 -20.00 16.65
C GLN A 112 -3.50 -21.43 16.88
N PHE A 113 -4.56 -21.86 16.19
CA PHE A 113 -5.19 -23.18 16.32
C PHE A 113 -4.76 -24.21 15.27
N VAL A 114 -4.01 -23.78 14.27
CA VAL A 114 -3.44 -24.64 13.23
C VAL A 114 -1.96 -24.34 13.13
N LEU A 115 -1.11 -25.35 13.29
CA LEU A 115 0.35 -25.19 13.23
C LEU A 115 0.73 -24.54 11.87
N PRO A 116 1.23 -23.30 11.85
CA PRO A 116 1.69 -22.67 10.62
C PRO A 116 3.02 -23.31 10.17
N PRO A 117 3.33 -23.27 8.87
CA PRO A 117 4.70 -23.54 8.44
C PRO A 117 5.65 -22.50 9.05
N LEU A 118 6.91 -22.88 9.25
CA LEU A 118 7.94 -21.97 9.74
C LEU A 118 8.28 -20.87 8.71
N HIS A 119 8.13 -21.18 7.42
CA HIS A 119 8.25 -20.24 6.29
C HIS A 119 7.15 -20.56 5.27
N PHE A 120 6.36 -19.56 4.88
CA PHE A 120 5.18 -19.70 4.01
C PHE A 120 5.55 -19.82 2.52
N ASN A 121 6.71 -19.31 2.10
CA ASN A 121 7.17 -19.51 0.72
C ASN A 121 7.70 -20.95 0.52
N ARG A 122 6.87 -21.80 -0.09
CA ARG A 122 7.18 -23.21 -0.36
C ARG A 122 8.42 -23.42 -1.24
N GLU A 123 8.73 -22.50 -2.16
CA GLU A 123 9.92 -22.63 -3.02
C GLU A 123 11.20 -22.54 -2.19
N ASN A 124 11.26 -21.57 -1.28
CA ASN A 124 12.41 -21.42 -0.38
C ASN A 124 12.58 -22.66 0.51
N VAL A 125 11.48 -23.18 1.07
CA VAL A 125 11.51 -24.37 1.92
C VAL A 125 12.00 -25.59 1.11
N GLN A 126 11.51 -25.79 -0.11
CA GLN A 126 11.96 -26.88 -0.98
C GLN A 126 13.46 -26.81 -1.30
N LYS A 127 14.02 -25.60 -1.50
CA LYS A 127 15.47 -25.43 -1.68
C LYS A 127 16.24 -25.83 -0.42
N VAL A 128 15.74 -25.49 0.76
CA VAL A 128 16.36 -25.89 2.04
C VAL A 128 16.26 -27.41 2.26
N GLU A 129 15.11 -28.02 1.96
CA GLU A 129 14.88 -29.48 2.03
C GLU A 129 15.89 -30.27 1.19
N GLN A 130 16.33 -29.71 0.07
CA GLN A 130 17.33 -30.30 -0.83
C GLN A 130 18.79 -29.97 -0.44
N SER A 131 19.00 -29.16 0.60
CA SER A 131 20.30 -28.69 1.03
C SER A 131 20.87 -29.50 2.21
N SER A 132 22.17 -29.33 2.49
CA SER A 132 22.81 -29.90 3.68
C SER A 132 22.34 -29.25 5.00
N LEU A 133 21.64 -28.11 4.95
CA LEU A 133 21.15 -27.37 6.12
C LEU A 133 19.73 -27.81 6.54
N TYR A 134 19.12 -28.78 5.85
CA TYR A 134 17.80 -29.28 6.22
C TYR A 134 17.69 -29.77 7.67
N PRO A 135 18.66 -30.50 8.26
CA PRO A 135 18.57 -30.92 9.65
C PRO A 135 18.47 -29.74 10.65
N ASP A 136 19.17 -28.63 10.36
CA ASP A 136 19.08 -27.42 11.18
C ASP A 136 17.68 -26.79 11.08
N TYR A 137 17.11 -26.77 9.87
CA TYR A 137 15.74 -26.28 9.64
C TYR A 137 14.69 -27.15 10.36
N GLN A 138 14.82 -28.48 10.28
CA GLN A 138 13.94 -29.42 10.99
C GLN A 138 13.97 -29.23 12.50
N ARG A 139 15.12 -28.89 13.09
CA ARG A 139 15.21 -28.55 14.51
C ARG A 139 14.34 -27.34 14.85
N LEU A 140 14.32 -26.31 14.00
CA LEU A 140 13.47 -25.14 14.21
C LEU A 140 11.99 -25.48 14.09
N GLU A 141 11.59 -26.34 13.13
CA GLU A 141 10.21 -26.81 13.01
C GLU A 141 9.74 -27.59 14.24
N GLN A 142 10.63 -28.41 14.82
CA GLN A 142 10.33 -29.14 16.06
C GLN A 142 10.15 -28.20 17.24
N GLU A 143 10.99 -27.17 17.36
CA GLU A 143 10.89 -26.18 18.43
C GLU A 143 9.64 -25.30 18.27
N GLN A 144 9.30 -24.90 17.04
CA GLN A 144 8.05 -24.21 16.74
C GLN A 144 6.85 -25.05 17.17
N LYS A 145 6.85 -26.35 16.85
CA LYS A 145 5.78 -27.26 17.25
C LYS A 145 5.67 -27.38 18.77
N ARG A 146 6.80 -27.39 19.50
CA ARG A 146 6.81 -27.40 20.97
C ARG A 146 6.16 -26.14 21.54
N LEU A 147 6.57 -24.96 21.08
CA LEU A 147 6.00 -23.67 21.50
C LEU A 147 4.51 -23.58 21.18
N TRP A 148 4.11 -24.06 19.99
CA TRP A 148 2.71 -24.09 19.59
C TRP A 148 1.86 -24.99 20.51
N GLN A 149 2.35 -26.17 20.91
CA GLN A 149 1.67 -27.05 21.87
C GLN A 149 1.55 -26.44 23.27
N GLU A 150 2.59 -25.74 23.71
CA GLU A 150 2.59 -25.00 24.97
C GLU A 150 1.49 -23.91 24.97
N LYS A 151 1.41 -23.15 23.88
CA LYS A 151 0.36 -22.14 23.68
C LYS A 151 -1.04 -22.73 23.65
N GLN A 152 -1.23 -23.87 22.98
CA GLN A 152 -2.51 -24.59 22.98
C GLN A 152 -2.97 -24.98 24.39
N THR A 153 -2.04 -25.40 25.24
CA THR A 153 -2.34 -25.76 26.64
C THR A 153 -2.82 -24.54 27.42
N LEU A 154 -2.22 -23.37 27.20
CA LEU A 154 -2.65 -22.11 27.80
C LEU A 154 -4.04 -21.68 27.29
N PHE A 155 -4.32 -21.82 25.99
CA PHE A 155 -5.63 -21.49 25.45
C PHE A 155 -6.75 -22.35 26.03
N GLU A 156 -6.52 -23.66 26.18
CA GLU A 156 -7.51 -24.56 26.77
C GLU A 156 -7.75 -24.23 28.24
N HIS A 157 -6.68 -23.95 29.00
CA HIS A 157 -6.81 -23.60 30.42
C HIS A 157 -7.53 -22.27 30.65
N TYR A 158 -7.28 -21.27 29.79
CA TYR A 158 -7.82 -19.91 29.90
C TYR A 158 -9.00 -19.64 28.95
N LYS A 159 -9.62 -20.70 28.42
CA LYS A 159 -10.76 -20.60 27.50
C LYS A 159 -11.95 -19.87 28.11
N ASP A 160 -12.25 -20.18 29.37
CA ASP A 160 -13.42 -19.67 30.11
C ASP A 160 -13.05 -18.75 31.29
N THR A 161 -11.75 -18.50 31.51
CA THR A 161 -11.25 -17.66 32.61
C THR A 161 -10.60 -16.37 32.08
N PRO A 162 -10.57 -15.28 32.86
CA PRO A 162 -9.85 -14.05 32.50
C PRO A 162 -8.34 -14.30 32.36
N ILE A 163 -7.70 -13.66 31.38
CA ILE A 163 -6.24 -13.75 31.23
C ILE A 163 -5.56 -12.85 32.27
N ASP A 164 -4.85 -13.45 33.22
CA ASP A 164 -4.06 -12.73 34.22
C ASP A 164 -2.72 -12.22 33.64
N ASP A 165 -2.07 -11.29 34.35
CA ASP A 165 -0.82 -10.66 33.87
C ASP A 165 0.37 -11.64 33.79
N GLY A 166 0.34 -12.75 34.54
CA GLY A 166 1.34 -13.80 34.44
C GLY A 166 1.26 -14.50 33.09
N VAL A 167 0.06 -14.91 32.69
CA VAL A 167 -0.16 -15.54 31.37
C VAL A 167 0.15 -14.60 30.22
N LYS A 168 -0.18 -13.31 30.34
CA LYS A 168 0.19 -12.32 29.32
C LYS A 168 1.71 -12.29 29.10
N THR A 169 2.48 -12.33 30.19
CA THR A 169 3.94 -12.34 30.12
C THR A 169 4.45 -13.61 29.42
N VAL A 170 3.92 -14.78 29.79
CA VAL A 170 4.29 -16.06 29.15
C VAL A 170 3.92 -16.08 27.66
N LEU A 171 2.72 -15.60 27.30
CA LEU A 171 2.31 -15.53 25.89
C LEU A 171 3.19 -14.57 25.07
N ALA A 172 3.61 -13.45 25.65
CA ALA A 172 4.53 -12.52 25.01
C ALA A 172 5.92 -13.15 24.82
N GLU A 173 6.45 -13.88 25.81
CA GLU A 173 7.73 -14.59 25.71
C GLU A 173 7.71 -15.71 24.66
N ILE A 174 6.62 -16.48 24.61
CA ILE A 174 6.40 -17.49 23.56
C ILE A 174 6.37 -16.80 22.19
N HIS A 175 5.68 -15.68 22.06
CA HIS A 175 5.58 -14.96 20.79
C HIS A 175 6.93 -14.42 20.31
N GLU A 176 7.75 -13.84 21.21
CA GLU A 176 9.10 -13.41 20.87
C GLU A 176 10.00 -14.59 20.49
N SER A 177 9.83 -15.75 21.14
CA SER A 177 10.55 -16.98 20.77
C SER A 177 10.17 -17.47 19.37
N GLU A 178 8.87 -17.47 19.02
CA GLU A 178 8.40 -17.80 17.67
C GLU A 178 9.01 -16.86 16.61
N LYS A 179 9.05 -15.57 16.91
CA LYS A 179 9.65 -14.56 16.03
C LYS A 179 11.16 -14.81 15.84
N ALA A 180 11.87 -15.18 16.89
CA ALA A 180 13.29 -15.54 16.78
C ALA A 180 13.50 -16.79 15.89
N LEU A 181 12.64 -17.80 16.01
CA LEU A 181 12.67 -18.98 15.13
C LEU A 181 12.43 -18.61 13.67
N MET A 182 11.49 -17.71 13.39
CA MET A 182 11.24 -17.21 12.03
C MET A 182 12.47 -16.49 11.47
N GLU A 183 13.14 -15.63 12.26
CA GLU A 183 14.35 -14.94 11.79
C GLU A 183 15.53 -15.91 11.59
N GLU A 184 15.67 -16.94 12.42
CA GLU A 184 16.68 -17.99 12.22
C GLU A 184 16.38 -18.80 10.95
N SER A 185 15.10 -19.10 10.66
CA SER A 185 14.70 -19.80 9.45
C SER A 185 15.05 -19.01 8.18
N LYS A 186 14.80 -17.68 8.18
CA LYS A 186 15.21 -16.76 7.11
C LYS A 186 16.72 -16.76 6.91
N SER A 187 17.50 -16.79 7.99
CA SER A 187 18.96 -16.89 7.93
C SER A 187 19.44 -18.19 7.26
N ILE A 188 18.81 -19.33 7.58
CA ILE A 188 19.10 -20.61 6.91
C ILE A 188 18.76 -20.52 5.42
N ILE A 189 17.60 -19.98 5.06
CA ILE A 189 17.18 -19.80 3.67
C ILE A 189 18.21 -18.96 2.90
N LYS A 190 18.67 -17.83 3.46
CA LYS A 190 19.71 -16.99 2.84
C LYS A 190 21.07 -17.68 2.69
N LYS A 191 21.42 -18.63 3.57
CA LYS A 191 22.64 -19.43 3.42
C LYS A 191 22.55 -20.41 2.26
N VAL A 192 21.35 -20.96 1.99
CA VAL A 192 21.11 -21.86 0.85
C VAL A 192 21.02 -21.10 -0.47
N ASP A 193 20.27 -19.99 -0.48
CA ASP A 193 20.09 -19.12 -1.64
C ASP A 193 20.22 -17.65 -1.22
N PRO A 194 21.40 -17.02 -1.43
CA PRO A 194 21.62 -15.62 -1.07
C PRO A 194 20.64 -14.64 -1.72
N ASN A 195 20.06 -15.01 -2.87
CA ASN A 195 19.12 -14.17 -3.61
C ASN A 195 17.66 -14.45 -3.24
N ALA A 196 17.38 -15.43 -2.36
CA ALA A 196 16.01 -15.75 -1.97
C ALA A 196 15.33 -14.56 -1.27
N GLU A 197 14.09 -14.28 -1.64
CA GLU A 197 13.22 -13.36 -0.93
C GLU A 197 12.72 -14.03 0.35
N THR A 198 13.17 -13.54 1.51
CA THR A 198 12.86 -14.12 2.83
C THR A 198 11.69 -13.45 3.53
N GLN A 199 11.14 -12.37 2.98
CA GLN A 199 9.90 -11.80 3.47
C GLN A 199 8.73 -12.54 2.83
N ASP A 200 7.87 -13.14 3.64
CA ASP A 200 6.84 -14.07 3.18
C ASP A 200 5.43 -13.75 3.71
N ASP A 201 5.24 -12.56 4.30
CA ASP A 201 3.96 -12.09 4.83
C ASP A 201 2.81 -12.21 3.79
N ASP A 202 3.12 -11.90 2.52
CA ASP A 202 2.17 -11.96 1.40
C ASP A 202 1.65 -13.39 1.13
N TYR A 203 2.41 -14.41 1.54
CA TYR A 203 2.05 -15.81 1.37
C TYR A 203 1.15 -16.34 2.49
N ILE A 204 1.03 -15.65 3.63
CA ILE A 204 0.25 -16.13 4.79
C ILE A 204 -1.23 -16.32 4.41
N PHE A 205 -1.83 -15.28 3.82
CA PHE A 205 -3.23 -15.31 3.41
C PHE A 205 -3.45 -16.30 2.26
N ILE A 206 -2.53 -16.35 1.30
CA ILE A 206 -2.61 -17.25 0.15
C ILE A 206 -2.54 -18.72 0.61
N THR A 207 -1.63 -19.03 1.53
CA THR A 207 -1.47 -20.36 2.12
C THR A 207 -2.74 -20.79 2.84
N PHE A 208 -3.38 -19.86 3.57
CA PHE A 208 -4.67 -20.13 4.19
C PHE A 208 -5.73 -20.48 3.12
N VAL A 209 -5.85 -19.64 2.10
CA VAL A 209 -6.83 -19.82 1.03
C VAL A 209 -6.65 -21.16 0.32
N ILE A 210 -5.42 -21.50 -0.10
CA ILE A 210 -5.16 -22.70 -0.92
C ILE A 210 -5.34 -24.00 -0.12
N ASN A 211 -4.92 -24.02 1.15
CA ASN A 211 -4.86 -25.27 1.91
C ASN A 211 -6.11 -25.55 2.75
N TYR A 212 -6.91 -24.53 3.09
CA TYR A 212 -8.01 -24.70 4.05
C TYR A 212 -9.39 -24.37 3.49
N LEU A 213 -9.50 -23.64 2.37
CA LEU A 213 -10.79 -23.36 1.77
C LEU A 213 -11.20 -24.42 0.73
N PRO A 214 -12.51 -24.69 0.57
CA PRO A 214 -13.01 -25.60 -0.46
C PRO A 214 -12.59 -25.16 -1.87
N ILE A 215 -12.27 -26.13 -2.73
CA ILE A 215 -11.64 -25.90 -4.05
C ILE A 215 -12.41 -24.91 -4.95
N GLY A 216 -13.74 -24.88 -4.87
CA GLY A 216 -14.57 -23.90 -5.59
C GLY A 216 -14.45 -22.47 -5.08
N ILE A 217 -14.29 -22.28 -3.76
CA ILE A 217 -14.09 -20.96 -3.13
C ILE A 217 -12.69 -20.44 -3.43
N VAL A 218 -11.68 -21.32 -3.46
CA VAL A 218 -10.31 -20.97 -3.89
C VAL A 218 -10.34 -20.39 -5.30
N GLY A 219 -10.99 -21.08 -6.25
CA GLY A 219 -11.14 -20.58 -7.62
C GLY A 219 -11.86 -19.23 -7.69
N LEU A 220 -12.94 -19.06 -6.92
CA LEU A 220 -13.66 -17.78 -6.85
C LEU A 220 -12.80 -16.64 -6.29
N LEU A 221 -12.02 -16.90 -5.24
CA LEU A 221 -11.12 -15.93 -4.63
C LEU A 221 -10.03 -15.49 -5.60
N LEU A 222 -9.36 -16.46 -6.26
CA LEU A 222 -8.36 -16.17 -7.28
C LEU A 222 -8.95 -15.34 -8.42
N ALA A 223 -10.14 -15.69 -8.92
CA ALA A 223 -10.82 -14.93 -9.96
C ALA A 223 -11.12 -13.47 -9.52
N VAL A 224 -11.54 -13.26 -8.28
CA VAL A 224 -11.76 -11.91 -7.72
C VAL A 224 -10.46 -11.12 -7.59
N ILE A 225 -9.37 -11.75 -7.15
CA ILE A 225 -8.05 -11.13 -7.05
C ILE A 225 -7.56 -10.68 -8.43
N PHE A 226 -7.62 -11.56 -9.43
CA PHE A 226 -7.26 -11.22 -10.81
C PHE A 226 -8.17 -10.13 -11.38
N SER A 227 -9.48 -10.18 -11.13
CA SER A 227 -10.42 -9.14 -11.58
C SER A 227 -10.09 -7.77 -10.97
N ALA A 228 -9.78 -7.73 -9.67
CA ALA A 228 -9.37 -6.50 -8.99
C ALA A 228 -8.05 -5.94 -9.56
N ALA A 229 -7.04 -6.79 -9.75
CA ALA A 229 -5.76 -6.41 -10.33
C ALA A 229 -5.91 -5.92 -11.78
N MET A 230 -6.66 -6.64 -12.62
CA MET A 230 -6.90 -6.23 -14.01
C MET A 230 -7.65 -4.89 -14.09
N SER A 231 -8.60 -4.64 -13.18
CA SER A 231 -9.35 -3.38 -13.14
C SER A 231 -8.46 -2.18 -12.81
N SER A 232 -7.54 -2.31 -11.84
CA SER A 232 -6.59 -1.23 -11.52
C SER A 232 -5.54 -1.06 -12.62
N THR A 233 -4.92 -2.13 -13.10
CA THR A 233 -3.91 -2.07 -14.18
C THR A 233 -4.48 -1.46 -15.45
N SER A 234 -5.70 -1.84 -15.85
CA SER A 234 -6.33 -1.26 -17.04
C SER A 234 -6.61 0.23 -16.89
N ALA A 235 -6.96 0.71 -15.68
CA ALA A 235 -7.21 2.13 -15.45
C ALA A 235 -5.92 2.95 -15.56
N GLU A 236 -4.82 2.46 -14.96
CA GLU A 236 -3.51 3.14 -15.01
C GLU A 236 -2.92 3.16 -16.42
N LEU A 237 -2.96 2.04 -17.15
CA LEU A 237 -2.51 1.99 -18.54
C LEU A 237 -3.31 2.94 -19.44
N ASN A 238 -4.63 3.02 -19.24
CA ASN A 238 -5.48 3.95 -19.98
C ASN A 238 -5.17 5.42 -19.63
N ALA A 239 -4.91 5.72 -18.35
CA ALA A 239 -4.53 7.06 -17.91
C ALA A 239 -3.22 7.50 -18.57
N LEU A 240 -2.17 6.67 -18.51
CA LEU A 240 -0.86 6.92 -19.13
C LEU A 240 -0.96 7.07 -20.66
N ALA A 241 -1.71 6.19 -21.32
CA ALA A 241 -1.90 6.27 -22.77
C ALA A 241 -2.66 7.53 -23.17
N SER A 242 -3.70 7.91 -22.42
CA SER A 242 -4.50 9.09 -22.67
C SER A 242 -3.71 10.38 -22.50
N THR A 243 -2.98 10.55 -21.40
CA THR A 243 -2.14 11.76 -21.17
C THR A 243 -1.03 11.86 -22.20
N THR A 244 -0.37 10.74 -22.52
CA THR A 244 0.66 10.72 -23.58
C THR A 244 0.07 11.08 -24.94
N THR A 245 -1.12 10.59 -25.27
CA THR A 245 -1.77 10.88 -26.56
C THR A 245 -2.21 12.33 -26.65
N VAL A 246 -2.88 12.86 -25.62
CA VAL A 246 -3.52 14.19 -25.65
C VAL A 246 -2.52 15.29 -25.33
N ASP A 247 -1.77 15.15 -24.24
CA ASP A 247 -0.97 16.23 -23.67
C ASP A 247 0.42 16.35 -24.30
N ILE A 248 0.97 15.23 -24.78
CA ILE A 248 2.30 15.17 -25.41
C ILE A 248 2.15 15.05 -26.93
N TYR A 249 1.58 13.95 -27.41
CA TYR A 249 1.59 13.62 -28.83
C TYR A 249 0.74 14.59 -29.67
N LYS A 250 -0.56 14.70 -29.36
CA LYS A 250 -1.52 15.58 -30.07
C LYS A 250 -1.10 17.04 -29.99
N ARG A 251 -0.64 17.49 -28.82
CA ARG A 251 -0.12 18.84 -28.60
C ARG A 251 1.10 19.13 -29.48
N ASN A 252 2.07 18.22 -29.55
CA ASN A 252 3.31 18.45 -30.31
C ASN A 252 3.13 18.37 -31.83
N ILE A 253 2.10 17.67 -32.33
CA ILE A 253 1.78 17.62 -33.76
C ILE A 253 0.73 18.67 -34.20
N ASN A 254 0.50 19.70 -33.37
CA ASN A 254 -0.45 20.80 -33.61
C ASN A 254 -1.89 20.34 -33.90
N GLY A 255 -2.33 19.22 -33.34
CA GLY A 255 -3.73 18.79 -33.41
C GLY A 255 -4.23 18.33 -34.78
N LYS A 256 -3.39 18.29 -35.83
CA LYS A 256 -3.82 18.07 -37.22
C LYS A 256 -4.26 16.63 -37.59
N GLY A 257 -4.08 15.66 -36.70
CA GLY A 257 -4.52 14.28 -36.91
C GLY A 257 -6.03 14.09 -36.84
N SER A 258 -6.55 13.06 -37.53
CA SER A 258 -7.95 12.63 -37.37
C SER A 258 -8.19 11.93 -36.02
N GLU A 259 -9.45 11.83 -35.59
CA GLU A 259 -9.80 11.09 -34.37
C GLU A 259 -9.35 9.62 -34.44
N LEU A 260 -9.48 8.99 -35.61
CA LEU A 260 -9.03 7.62 -35.83
C LEU A 260 -7.51 7.48 -35.63
N HIS A 261 -6.73 8.46 -36.09
CA HIS A 261 -5.28 8.48 -35.88
C HIS A 261 -4.95 8.56 -34.39
N TYR A 262 -5.60 9.44 -33.62
CA TYR A 262 -5.36 9.53 -32.17
C TYR A 262 -5.80 8.27 -31.43
N LEU A 263 -6.89 7.62 -31.85
CA LEU A 263 -7.30 6.34 -31.28
C LEU A 263 -6.25 5.25 -31.52
N GLN A 264 -5.71 5.15 -32.74
CA GLN A 264 -4.65 4.20 -33.06
C GLN A 264 -3.37 4.47 -32.26
N ARG A 265 -3.02 5.74 -32.06
CA ARG A 265 -1.85 6.14 -31.26
C ARG A 265 -2.05 5.84 -29.77
N SER A 266 -3.24 6.08 -29.23
CA SER A 266 -3.58 5.71 -27.86
C SER A 266 -3.46 4.20 -27.63
N LYS A 267 -3.95 3.36 -28.57
CA LYS A 267 -3.77 1.90 -28.52
C LYS A 267 -2.28 1.50 -28.55
N LEU A 268 -1.48 2.16 -29.39
CA LEU A 268 -0.03 1.92 -29.43
C LEU A 268 0.64 2.29 -28.10
N PHE A 269 0.34 3.46 -27.54
CA PHE A 269 0.90 3.86 -26.25
C PHE A 269 0.46 2.95 -25.11
N THR A 270 -0.79 2.47 -25.12
CA THR A 270 -1.28 1.46 -24.16
C THR A 270 -0.43 0.20 -24.22
N LEU A 271 -0.14 -0.31 -25.43
CA LEU A 271 0.74 -1.47 -25.62
C LEU A 271 2.15 -1.19 -25.11
N LEU A 272 2.74 -0.03 -25.45
CA LEU A 272 4.09 0.33 -25.03
C LEU A 272 4.22 0.45 -23.51
N PHE A 273 3.26 1.10 -22.83
CA PHE A 273 3.25 1.16 -21.36
C PHE A 273 3.01 -0.22 -20.73
N GLY A 274 2.20 -1.08 -21.36
CA GLY A 274 2.03 -2.47 -20.92
C GLY A 274 3.33 -3.27 -20.99
N LEU A 275 4.08 -3.17 -22.10
CA LEU A 275 5.39 -3.79 -22.25
C LEU A 275 6.40 -3.23 -21.26
N PHE A 276 6.40 -1.91 -21.04
CA PHE A 276 7.23 -1.27 -20.03
C PHE A 276 6.91 -1.77 -18.61
N ALA A 277 5.63 -1.89 -18.26
CA ALA A 277 5.20 -2.41 -16.97
C ALA A 277 5.62 -3.88 -16.76
N ILE A 278 5.53 -4.73 -17.81
CA ILE A 278 6.01 -6.11 -17.76
C ILE A 278 7.53 -6.16 -17.57
N ALA A 279 8.29 -5.36 -18.31
CA ALA A 279 9.74 -5.28 -18.16
C ALA A 279 10.16 -4.79 -16.77
N PHE A 280 9.46 -3.79 -16.23
CA PHE A 280 9.68 -3.31 -14.87
C PHE A 280 9.34 -4.38 -13.83
N ALA A 281 8.19 -5.06 -13.96
CA ALA A 281 7.78 -6.14 -13.06
C ALA A 281 8.79 -7.29 -13.04
N ALA A 282 9.37 -7.65 -14.18
CA ALA A 282 10.41 -8.67 -14.27
C ALA A 282 11.73 -8.29 -13.56
N ALA A 283 11.96 -6.99 -13.31
CA ALA A 283 13.11 -6.47 -12.57
C ALA A 283 12.78 -6.05 -11.13
N ALA A 284 11.51 -6.11 -10.72
CA ALA A 284 11.01 -5.49 -9.49
C ALA A 284 11.30 -6.27 -8.20
N SER A 285 12.02 -7.39 -8.26
CA SER A 285 12.47 -8.19 -7.09
C SER A 285 13.44 -7.46 -6.15
N LEU A 286 13.53 -6.13 -6.25
CA LEU A 286 14.45 -5.25 -5.52
C LEU A 286 13.81 -4.58 -4.29
N PHE A 287 12.49 -4.74 -4.07
CA PHE A 287 11.77 -4.06 -2.99
C PHE A 287 11.31 -5.04 -1.91
N ASP A 288 11.71 -4.79 -0.65
CA ASP A 288 11.32 -5.63 0.50
C ASP A 288 9.82 -5.54 0.84
N ASN A 289 9.20 -4.39 0.58
CA ASN A 289 7.76 -4.18 0.75
C ASN A 289 7.21 -3.33 -0.40
N LEU A 290 6.43 -3.95 -1.29
CA LEU A 290 5.86 -3.29 -2.47
C LEU A 290 4.90 -2.16 -2.11
N ILE A 291 4.11 -2.32 -1.03
CA ILE A 291 3.16 -1.29 -0.57
C ILE A 291 3.92 -0.05 -0.08
N GLU A 292 5.00 -0.25 0.69
CA GLU A 292 5.86 0.83 1.15
C GLU A 292 6.53 1.54 -0.03
N ALA A 293 7.09 0.79 -0.99
CA ALA A 293 7.75 1.34 -2.17
C ALA A 293 6.83 2.26 -2.99
N VAL A 294 5.60 1.82 -3.26
CA VAL A 294 4.60 2.61 -3.99
C VAL A 294 4.22 3.87 -3.21
N ASN A 295 4.07 3.78 -1.88
CA ASN A 295 3.74 4.93 -1.06
C ASN A 295 4.87 5.97 -0.97
N ILE A 296 6.13 5.52 -0.92
CA ILE A 296 7.30 6.41 -1.00
C ILE A 296 7.28 7.12 -2.36
N LEU A 297 7.16 6.37 -3.46
CA LEU A 297 7.17 6.94 -4.80
C LEU A 297 6.04 7.96 -4.98
N GLY A 298 4.83 7.62 -4.56
CA GLY A 298 3.69 8.54 -4.55
C GLY A 298 3.99 9.81 -3.75
N SER A 299 4.56 9.67 -2.55
CA SER A 299 4.86 10.80 -1.66
C SER A 299 5.93 11.76 -2.21
N LEU A 300 6.82 11.28 -3.07
CA LEU A 300 7.86 12.11 -3.70
C LEU A 300 7.32 13.04 -4.79
N PHE A 301 6.22 12.67 -5.47
CA PHE A 301 5.73 13.39 -6.65
C PHE A 301 4.35 14.02 -6.45
N TYR A 302 3.44 13.34 -5.75
CA TYR A 302 2.04 13.78 -5.64
C TYR A 302 1.91 15.14 -4.97
N GLY A 303 2.67 15.39 -3.90
CA GLY A 303 2.60 16.67 -3.19
C GLY A 303 2.99 17.86 -4.06
N THR A 304 4.00 17.73 -4.93
CA THR A 304 4.40 18.80 -5.86
C THR A 304 3.26 19.09 -6.86
N ILE A 305 2.65 18.04 -7.42
CA ILE A 305 1.53 18.17 -8.37
C ILE A 305 0.34 18.84 -7.69
N LEU A 306 -0.02 18.42 -6.48
CA LEU A 306 -1.07 19.06 -5.68
C LEU A 306 -0.78 20.55 -5.49
N GLY A 307 0.47 20.93 -5.19
CA GLY A 307 0.87 22.33 -5.07
C GLY A 307 0.55 23.17 -6.31
N ILE A 308 0.81 22.63 -7.50
CA ILE A 308 0.49 23.29 -8.78
C ILE A 308 -1.03 23.55 -8.89
N PHE A 309 -1.85 22.53 -8.59
CA PHE A 309 -3.30 22.65 -8.64
C PHE A 309 -3.86 23.60 -7.58
N LEU A 310 -3.34 23.56 -6.35
CA LEU A 310 -3.74 24.47 -5.28
C LEU A 310 -3.43 25.93 -5.65
N VAL A 311 -2.25 26.18 -6.23
CA VAL A 311 -1.92 27.51 -6.77
C VAL A 311 -2.92 27.93 -7.86
N ALA A 312 -3.20 27.05 -8.82
CA ALA A 312 -4.12 27.34 -9.92
C ALA A 312 -5.56 27.65 -9.44
N PHE A 313 -6.06 26.93 -8.43
CA PHE A 313 -7.44 27.12 -7.94
C PHE A 313 -7.58 28.30 -6.98
N PHE A 314 -6.65 28.47 -6.03
CA PHE A 314 -6.81 29.43 -4.93
C PHE A 314 -6.05 30.74 -5.16
N PHE A 315 -5.01 30.75 -6.00
CA PHE A 315 -4.13 31.90 -6.18
C PHE A 315 -4.18 32.43 -7.63
N LYS A 316 -5.35 32.91 -8.03
CA LYS A 316 -5.65 33.41 -9.41
C LYS A 316 -4.70 34.50 -9.96
N LYS A 317 -3.89 35.12 -9.11
CA LYS A 317 -2.91 36.16 -9.50
C LYS A 317 -1.55 35.59 -9.89
N ILE A 318 -1.26 34.33 -9.56
CA ILE A 318 0.03 33.70 -9.85
C ILE A 318 0.01 33.15 -11.27
N GLN A 319 1.00 33.54 -12.07
CA GLN A 319 1.08 33.14 -13.48
C GLN A 319 1.88 31.84 -13.65
N ALA A 320 1.57 31.07 -14.71
CA ALA A 320 2.25 29.80 -15.04
C ALA A 320 3.79 29.90 -15.06
N LYS A 321 4.32 31.05 -15.52
CA LYS A 321 5.77 31.28 -15.55
C LYS A 321 6.40 31.29 -14.15
N ALA A 322 5.66 31.58 -13.08
CA ALA A 322 6.13 31.51 -11.70
C ALA A 322 5.88 30.12 -11.08
N VAL A 323 4.74 29.49 -11.41
CA VAL A 323 4.38 28.15 -10.92
C VAL A 323 5.35 27.08 -11.41
N PHE A 324 5.73 27.10 -12.69
CA PHE A 324 6.57 26.05 -13.26
C PHE A 324 7.97 25.96 -12.61
N PRO A 325 8.74 27.06 -12.46
CA PRO A 325 9.99 27.02 -11.70
C PRO A 325 9.79 26.68 -10.23
N ALA A 326 8.70 27.14 -9.59
CA ALA A 326 8.40 26.80 -8.21
C ALA A 326 8.20 25.29 -8.02
N ALA A 327 7.51 24.64 -8.96
CA ALA A 327 7.34 23.18 -8.95
C ALA A 327 8.67 22.43 -9.11
N LEU A 328 9.55 22.88 -10.01
CA LEU A 328 10.88 22.27 -10.19
C LEU A 328 11.75 22.42 -8.93
N ILE A 329 11.74 23.62 -8.32
CA ILE A 329 12.48 23.89 -7.08
C ILE A 329 11.94 23.01 -5.95
N ALA A 330 10.61 22.97 -5.76
CA ALA A 330 9.99 22.12 -4.75
C ALA A 330 10.32 20.64 -4.95
N GLN A 331 10.24 20.14 -6.19
CA GLN A 331 10.60 18.76 -6.51
C GLN A 331 12.07 18.45 -6.19
N ALA A 332 12.98 19.35 -6.52
CA ALA A 332 14.40 19.21 -6.17
C ALA A 332 14.61 19.19 -4.65
N CYS A 333 13.94 20.07 -3.91
CA CYS A 333 13.98 20.08 -2.45
C CYS A 333 13.48 18.77 -1.84
N ILE A 334 12.39 18.19 -2.36
CA ILE A 334 11.87 16.90 -1.88
C ILE A 334 12.85 15.75 -2.18
N ILE A 335 13.46 15.72 -3.37
CA ILE A 335 14.49 14.72 -3.69
C ILE A 335 15.70 14.85 -2.76
N VAL A 336 16.12 16.07 -2.43
CA VAL A 336 17.19 16.32 -1.45
C VAL A 336 16.78 15.84 -0.07
N LEU A 337 15.59 16.19 0.43
CA LEU A 337 15.10 15.71 1.73
C LEU A 337 15.04 14.17 1.78
N TYR A 338 14.55 13.52 0.73
CA TYR A 338 14.55 12.06 0.64
C TYR A 338 15.95 11.48 0.65
N SER A 339 16.90 12.10 -0.06
CA SER A 339 18.29 11.65 -0.11
C SER A 339 18.98 11.81 1.25
N LEU A 340 18.75 12.93 1.94
CA LEU A 340 19.28 13.17 3.29
C LEU A 340 18.72 12.16 4.30
N ASN A 341 17.44 11.79 4.15
CA ASN A 341 16.79 10.78 4.98
C ASN A 341 17.36 9.38 4.72
N ARG A 342 17.61 9.03 3.46
CA ARG A 342 18.31 7.79 3.07
C ARG A 342 19.76 7.71 3.53
N LEU A 343 20.40 8.86 3.79
CA LEU A 343 21.75 8.96 4.32
C LEU A 343 21.79 9.07 5.86
N ASP A 344 20.65 8.88 6.53
CA ASP A 344 20.49 8.96 7.99
C ASP A 344 20.93 10.32 8.59
N ILE A 345 20.91 11.40 7.79
CA ILE A 345 21.23 12.77 8.24
C ILE A 345 20.01 13.42 8.89
N ILE A 346 18.83 13.12 8.35
CA ILE A 346 17.54 13.55 8.90
C ILE A 346 16.67 12.31 9.07
N ASP A 347 15.71 12.40 9.99
CA ASP A 347 14.74 11.33 10.20
C ASP A 347 13.34 11.93 10.03
N LEU A 348 12.65 11.51 8.97
CA LEU A 348 11.36 12.07 8.59
C LEU A 348 10.51 11.01 7.87
N GLY A 349 9.32 10.72 8.38
CA GLY A 349 8.38 9.82 7.71
C GLY A 349 8.04 10.32 6.31
N TYR A 350 8.09 9.43 5.31
CA TYR A 350 7.88 9.78 3.90
C TYR A 350 6.51 10.43 3.62
N LEU A 351 5.51 10.16 4.47
CA LEU A 351 4.18 10.76 4.36
C LEU A 351 4.20 12.29 4.51
N TRP A 352 5.17 12.84 5.23
CA TRP A 352 5.30 14.29 5.41
C TRP A 352 5.68 15.03 4.11
N TYR A 353 6.30 14.36 3.15
CA TYR A 353 6.60 14.96 1.85
C TYR A 353 5.33 15.44 1.14
N ASN A 354 4.20 14.77 1.35
CA ASN A 354 2.90 15.16 0.79
C ASN A 354 2.39 16.50 1.32
N LEU A 355 2.76 16.88 2.55
CA LEU A 355 2.45 18.19 3.11
C LEU A 355 3.48 19.24 2.70
N ILE A 356 4.77 18.89 2.79
CA ILE A 356 5.88 19.82 2.56
C ILE A 356 5.90 20.29 1.10
N ALA A 357 5.79 19.37 0.15
CA ALA A 357 5.90 19.67 -1.27
C ALA A 357 4.88 20.74 -1.76
N PRO A 358 3.55 20.62 -1.52
CA PRO A 358 2.61 21.63 -1.97
C PRO A 358 2.83 22.98 -1.30
N MET A 359 3.23 22.99 -0.01
CA MET A 359 3.54 24.23 0.71
C MET A 359 4.78 24.92 0.13
N LEU A 360 5.81 24.15 -0.26
CA LEU A 360 6.96 24.67 -0.98
C LEU A 360 6.56 25.27 -2.34
N VAL A 361 5.72 24.58 -3.12
CA VAL A 361 5.25 25.12 -4.41
C VAL A 361 4.51 26.44 -4.21
N ILE A 362 3.58 26.51 -3.26
CA ILE A 362 2.81 27.73 -2.97
C ILE A 362 3.75 28.87 -2.53
N GLY A 363 4.63 28.60 -1.56
CA GLY A 363 5.55 29.60 -1.02
C GLY A 363 6.53 30.14 -2.07
N VAL A 364 7.18 29.25 -2.83
CA VAL A 364 8.12 29.64 -3.88
C VAL A 364 7.39 30.35 -5.03
N ALA A 365 6.20 29.90 -5.42
CA ALA A 365 5.43 30.56 -6.48
C ALA A 365 5.02 31.98 -6.08
N LEU A 366 4.60 32.20 -4.82
CA LEU A 366 4.30 33.53 -4.28
C LEU A 366 5.52 34.45 -4.32
N LEU A 367 6.68 33.95 -3.87
CA LEU A 367 7.94 34.71 -3.89
C LEU A 367 8.36 35.06 -5.32
N LEU A 368 8.37 34.09 -6.23
CA LEU A 368 8.73 34.31 -7.64
C LEU A 368 7.76 35.26 -8.36
N GLN A 369 6.47 35.26 -7.98
CA GLN A 369 5.49 36.17 -8.55
C GLN A 369 5.70 37.61 -8.06
N GLN A 370 6.09 37.81 -6.80
CA GLN A 370 6.41 39.14 -6.26
C GLN A 370 7.66 39.76 -6.91
N LEU A 371 8.66 38.92 -7.23
CA LEU A 371 9.87 39.35 -7.92
C LEU A 371 9.65 39.70 -9.40
N ARG A 372 8.45 39.45 -9.94
CA ARG A 372 8.16 39.69 -11.35
C ARG A 372 7.27 40.93 -11.52
N PRO A 373 7.59 41.78 -12.51
CA PRO A 373 6.74 42.92 -12.83
C PRO A 373 5.36 42.41 -13.25
N ASN A 374 4.33 42.97 -12.61
CA ASN A 374 2.94 42.59 -12.79
C ASN A 374 2.52 42.88 -14.24
N THR A 375 2.66 41.91 -15.13
CA THR A 375 2.18 42.04 -16.50
C THR A 375 0.67 41.91 -16.41
N GLN A 376 -0.04 43.03 -16.46
CA GLN A 376 -1.49 43.09 -16.46
C GLN A 376 -2.02 42.08 -17.49
N ILE A 377 -2.87 41.18 -17.02
CA ILE A 377 -3.66 40.29 -17.87
C ILE A 377 -4.54 41.19 -18.72
N LYS A 378 -4.29 41.26 -20.04
CA LYS A 378 -5.26 41.84 -20.98
C LYS A 378 -6.52 40.98 -20.90
N SER A 379 -7.59 41.60 -20.44
CA SER A 379 -8.93 41.06 -20.28
C SER A 379 -9.62 40.87 -21.64
N GLU A 380 -9.08 40.01 -22.51
CA GLU A 380 -9.70 39.72 -23.82
C GLU A 380 -10.00 38.24 -24.09
N GLU A 381 -9.60 37.29 -23.24
CA GLU A 381 -9.82 35.84 -23.50
C GLU A 381 -10.71 35.12 -22.47
N ILE A 382 -11.55 35.83 -21.70
CA ILE A 382 -12.50 35.19 -20.77
C ILE A 382 -13.83 34.80 -21.45
N ASN A 383 -14.06 35.20 -22.72
CA ASN A 383 -15.24 34.78 -23.48
C ASN A 383 -14.84 34.16 -24.82
N ALA A 384 -14.43 32.88 -24.81
CA ALA A 384 -14.43 32.02 -25.99
C ALA A 384 -14.67 30.56 -25.56
#